data_AF-A0A4R6VN51-F1
#
_entry.id   AF-A0A4R6VN51-F1
#
_cell.length_a   1.000
_cell.length_b   1.000
_cell.length_c   1.000
_cell.angle_alpha   90.00
_cell.angle_beta   90.00
_cell.angle_gamma   90.00
#
_symmetry.space_group_name_H-M   'P 1'
#
loop_
_entity.id
_entity.type
_entity.pdbx_description
1 polymer ?
#
loop_
_entity_poly.entity_id
_entity_poly.type
_entity_poly.pdbx_seq_one_letter_code
_entity_poly.pdbx_strand_id
1 'polypeptide(L)'
;MKNKLQDLNDHLFAQMERLSEEGMSAEQIEQESKRADSMVSVADQIIRNADLTFKAATFVATHGDRYRPALSGLIGKPVTVEHEKE
;
A
#
# COMPACT_ATOMS: atom_id res chain seq x y z
N MET A 1 5.22 -1.86 10.51
CA MET A 1 5.48 -2.55 9.23
C MET A 1 6.83 -2.12 8.71
N LYS A 2 7.67 -3.06 8.25
CA LYS A 2 9.03 -2.75 7.77
C LYS A 2 9.03 -2.01 6.43
N ASN A 3 7.97 -2.19 5.63
CA ASN A 3 7.77 -1.52 4.35
C ASN A 3 6.50 -0.66 4.40
N LYS A 4 6.50 0.49 3.73
CA LYS A 4 5.45 1.51 3.65
C LYS A 4 4.92 1.64 2.23
N LEU A 5 3.76 2.28 2.07
CA LEU A 5 3.22 2.63 0.74
C LEU A 5 4.15 3.55 -0.07
N GLN A 6 4.94 4.37 0.62
CA GLN A 6 5.96 5.20 -0.03
C GLN A 6 7.03 4.34 -0.70
N ASP A 7 7.54 3.30 -0.03
CA ASP A 7 8.54 2.39 -0.60
C ASP A 7 8.03 1.70 -1.87
N LEU A 8 6.73 1.36 -1.92
CA LEU A 8 6.09 0.83 -3.13
C LEU A 8 6.14 1.85 -4.28
N ASN A 9 5.79 3.11 -4.01
CA ASN A 9 5.85 4.18 -5.01
C ASN A 9 7.27 4.36 -5.55
N ASP A 10 8.26 4.43 -4.67
CA ASP A 10 9.66 4.60 -5.04
C ASP A 10 10.13 3.45 -5.96
N HIS A 11 9.75 2.21 -5.64
CA HIS A 11 10.05 1.06 -6.49
C HIS A 11 9.36 1.13 -7.87
N LEU A 12 8.10 1.53 -7.93
CA LEU A 12 7.37 1.67 -9.20
C LEU A 12 7.99 2.74 -10.11
N PHE A 13 8.39 3.89 -9.55
CA PHE A 13 9.10 4.91 -10.31
C PHE A 13 10.47 4.42 -10.79
N ALA A 14 11.23 3.73 -9.95
CA ALA A 14 12.50 3.14 -10.37
C ALA A 14 12.31 2.09 -11.49
N GLN A 15 11.18 1.38 -11.53
CA GLN A 15 10.86 0.46 -12.63
C GLN A 15 10.52 1.21 -13.92
N MET A 16 9.82 2.35 -13.84
CA MET A 16 9.57 3.21 -14.99
C MET A 16 10.87 3.75 -15.60
N GLU A 17 11.81 4.17 -14.76
CA GLU A 17 13.13 4.63 -15.21
C GLU A 17 13.90 3.53 -15.95
N ARG A 18 13.94 2.31 -15.39
CA ARG A 18 14.59 1.15 -16.04
C ARG A 18 13.96 0.80 -17.39
N LEU A 19 12.62 0.83 -17.48
CA LEU A 19 11.92 0.57 -18.74
C LEU A 19 12.17 1.64 -19.81
N SER A 20 12.55 2.85 -19.38
CA SER A 20 12.83 3.98 -20.28
C SER A 20 14.30 4.08 -20.66
N GLU A 21 15.14 3.15 -20.20
CA GLU A 21 16.59 3.17 -20.47
C GLU A 21 16.86 2.95 -21.97
N GLU A 22 17.62 3.87 -22.56
CA GLU A 22 17.99 3.80 -23.97
C GLU A 22 19.07 2.74 -24.21
N GLY A 23 19.00 2.05 -25.35
CA GLY A 23 20.02 1.09 -25.76
C GLY A 23 19.86 -0.32 -25.19
N MET A 24 18.75 -0.63 -24.53
CA MET A 24 18.45 -2.01 -24.10
C MET A 24 18.26 -2.96 -25.28
N SER A 25 18.73 -4.20 -25.15
CA SER A 25 18.43 -5.27 -26.09
C SER A 25 16.97 -5.73 -25.98
N ALA A 26 16.49 -6.45 -26.99
CA ALA A 26 15.13 -7.02 -26.97
C ALA A 26 14.91 -7.95 -25.75
N GLU A 27 15.91 -8.76 -25.40
CA GLU A 27 15.85 -9.65 -24.23
C GLU A 27 15.80 -8.87 -22.92
N GLN A 28 16.51 -7.75 -22.80
CA GLN A 28 16.47 -6.89 -21.62
C GLN A 28 15.11 -6.21 -21.47
N ILE A 29 14.54 -5.71 -22.58
CA ILE A 29 13.18 -5.14 -22.59
C ILE A 29 12.15 -6.18 -22.14
N GLU A 30 12.28 -7.43 -22.62
CA GLU A 30 11.37 -8.51 -22.24
C GLU A 30 11.49 -8.84 -20.73
N GLN A 31 12.71 -8.91 -20.20
CA GLN A 31 12.95 -9.15 -18.78
C GLN A 31 12.38 -8.04 -17.90
N GLU A 32 12.62 -6.77 -18.25
CA GLU A 32 12.10 -5.64 -17.48
C GLU A 32 10.58 -5.48 -17.61
N SER A 33 9.99 -5.88 -18.76
CA SER A 33 8.53 -5.96 -18.89
C SER A 33 7.94 -6.99 -17.92
N LYS A 34 8.50 -8.21 -17.87
CA LYS A 34 8.06 -9.26 -16.94
C LYS A 34 8.24 -8.84 -15.47
N ARG A 35 9.33 -8.13 -15.15
CA ARG A 35 9.56 -7.55 -13.82
C ARG A 35 8.49 -6.51 -13.49
N ALA A 36 8.19 -5.61 -14.42
CA ALA A 36 7.17 -4.59 -14.24
C ALA A 36 5.78 -5.20 -13.98
N ASP A 37 5.38 -6.20 -14.78
CA ASP A 37 4.12 -6.92 -14.59
C ASP A 37 4.02 -7.55 -13.19
N SER A 38 5.11 -8.16 -12.75
CA SER A 38 5.20 -8.76 -11.40
C SER A 38 5.09 -7.70 -10.31
N MET A 39 5.72 -6.53 -10.49
CA MET A 39 5.61 -5.41 -9.55
C MET A 39 4.21 -4.83 -9.49
N VAL A 40 3.53 -4.67 -10.62
CA VAL A 40 2.13 -4.20 -10.67
C VAL A 40 1.21 -5.18 -9.93
N SER A 41 1.38 -6.49 -10.14
CA SER A 41 0.60 -7.51 -9.43
C SER A 41 0.75 -7.43 -7.91
N VAL A 42 1.97 -7.24 -7.41
CA VAL A 42 2.22 -7.06 -5.98
C VAL A 42 1.67 -5.72 -5.48
N ALA A 43 1.84 -4.64 -6.25
CA ALA A 43 1.32 -3.32 -5.93
C ALA A 43 -0.20 -3.34 -5.74
N ASP A 44 -0.92 -4.03 -6.64
CA ASP A 44 -2.37 -4.20 -6.56
C ASP A 44 -2.80 -4.89 -5.27
N GLN A 45 -2.09 -5.91 -4.81
CA GLN A 45 -2.41 -6.58 -3.54
C GLN A 45 -2.20 -5.66 -2.34
N ILE A 46 -1.12 -4.86 -2.35
CA ILE A 46 -0.84 -3.88 -1.31
C ILE A 46 -1.95 -2.82 -1.26
N ILE A 47 -2.34 -2.28 -2.41
CA ILE A 47 -3.40 -1.26 -2.51
C ILE A 47 -4.75 -1.83 -2.05
N ARG A 48 -5.10 -3.06 -2.46
CA ARG A 48 -6.34 -3.73 -2.00
C ARG A 48 -6.35 -3.93 -0.48
N ASN A 49 -5.21 -4.27 0.11
CA ASN A 49 -5.10 -4.40 1.56
C ASN A 49 -5.25 -3.04 2.28
N ALA A 50 -4.66 -1.99 1.72
CA ALA A 50 -4.83 -0.62 2.24
C ALA A 50 -6.29 -0.14 2.13
N ASP A 51 -6.96 -0.40 1.01
CA ASP A 51 -8.39 -0.09 0.81
C ASP A 51 -9.28 -0.86 1.79
N LEU A 52 -9.02 -2.15 2.01
CA LEU A 52 -9.72 -2.94 3.03
C LEU A 52 -9.56 -2.34 4.43
N THR A 53 -8.35 -1.91 4.77
CA THR A 53 -8.06 -1.24 6.05
C THR A 53 -8.80 0.09 6.16
N PHE A 54 -8.80 0.89 5.10
CA PHE A 54 -9.54 2.16 5.05
C PHE A 54 -11.04 1.94 5.23
N LYS A 55 -11.63 0.98 4.51
CA LYS A 55 -13.05 0.62 4.64
C LYS A 55 -13.41 0.17 6.05
N ALA A 56 -12.58 -0.65 6.69
CA ALA A 56 -12.77 -1.04 8.08
C ALA A 56 -12.72 0.17 9.03
N ALA A 57 -11.83 1.13 8.78
CA ALA A 57 -11.72 2.34 9.59
C ALA A 57 -12.96 3.23 9.43
N THR A 58 -13.42 3.44 8.19
CA THR A 58 -14.66 4.15 7.88
C THR A 58 -15.86 3.45 8.52
N PHE A 59 -15.93 2.12 8.47
CA PHE A 59 -17.02 1.36 9.09
C PHE A 59 -17.13 1.65 10.59
N VAL A 60 -16.00 1.62 11.31
CA VAL A 60 -15.98 1.98 12.75
C VAL A 60 -16.33 3.44 12.98
N ALA A 61 -15.81 4.36 12.17
CA ALA A 61 -16.12 5.78 12.29
C ALA A 61 -17.63 6.07 12.10
N THR A 62 -18.30 5.35 11.19
CA THR A 62 -19.72 5.54 10.89
C THR A 62 -20.65 4.78 11.84
N HIS A 63 -20.27 3.59 12.31
CA HIS A 63 -21.15 2.71 13.09
C HIS A 63 -20.80 2.66 14.59
N GLY A 64 -19.70 3.29 14.98
CA GLY A 64 -19.23 3.42 16.35
C GLY A 64 -18.17 2.40 16.75
N ASP A 65 -17.44 2.75 17.81
CA ASP A 65 -16.28 2.01 18.31
C ASP A 65 -16.57 0.58 18.78
N ARG A 66 -17.84 0.23 19.01
CA ARG A 66 -18.23 -1.14 19.39
C ARG A 66 -17.81 -2.22 18.40
N TYR A 67 -17.62 -1.86 17.13
CA TYR A 67 -17.18 -2.80 16.08
C TYR A 67 -15.65 -2.91 15.97
N ARG A 68 -14.90 -2.02 16.64
CA ARG A 68 -13.45 -1.98 16.59
C ARG A 68 -12.78 -3.28 17.08
N PRO A 69 -13.24 -3.96 18.14
CA PRO A 69 -12.63 -5.23 18.57
C PRO A 69 -12.61 -6.27 17.44
N ALA A 70 -13.71 -6.37 16.67
CA ALA A 70 -13.83 -7.29 15.54
C ALA A 70 -12.94 -6.92 14.34
N LEU A 71 -12.56 -5.64 14.21
CA LEU A 71 -11.76 -5.12 13.09
C LEU A 71 -10.30 -4.80 13.48
N SER A 72 -9.90 -5.06 14.72
CA SER A 72 -8.60 -4.69 15.29
C SER A 72 -7.39 -5.19 14.50
N GLY A 73 -7.50 -6.33 13.81
CA GLY A 73 -6.47 -6.88 12.93
C GLY A 73 -6.24 -6.08 11.64
N LEU A 74 -7.16 -5.20 11.26
CA LEU A 74 -7.07 -4.34 10.08
C LEU A 74 -6.68 -2.91 10.45
N ILE A 75 -7.35 -2.30 11.43
CA ILE A 75 -7.29 -0.85 11.69
C ILE A 75 -6.39 -0.43 12.85
N GLY A 76 -5.62 -1.36 13.42
CA GLY A 76 -4.69 -1.09 14.51
C GLY A 76 -5.37 -0.70 15.84
N LYS A 77 -4.55 -0.41 16.85
CA LYS A 77 -5.04 0.02 18.17
C LYS A 77 -5.55 1.47 18.12
N PRO A 78 -6.58 1.83 18.90
CA PRO A 78 -7.01 3.22 19.02
C PRO A 78 -5.87 4.08 19.57
N VAL A 79 -5.66 5.25 18.96
CA VAL A 79 -4.80 6.29 19.53
C VAL A 79 -5.66 7.06 20.52
N THR A 80 -5.31 6.99 21.81
CA THR A 80 -5.87 7.88 22.82
C THR A 80 -5.34 9.28 22.57
N VAL A 81 -6.19 10.17 22.08
CA VAL A 81 -5.90 11.61 22.05
C VAL A 81 -6.24 12.12 23.45
N GLU A 82 -5.21 12.37 24.26
CA GLU A 82 -5.42 13.10 25.51
C GLU A 82 -5.82 14.53 25.14
N HIS A 83 -7.06 14.90 25.46
CA HIS A 83 -7.45 16.30 25.45
C HIS A 83 -6.82 16.94 26.70
N GLU A 84 -5.72 17.67 26.52
CA GLU A 84 -5.27 18.63 27.52
C GLU A 84 -6.45 19.59 27.77
N LYS A 85 -6.97 19.55 29.00
CA LYS A 85 -7.98 20.51 29.46
C LYS A 85 -7.27 21.85 29.61
N GLU A 86 -7.62 22.81 28.74
CA GLU A 86 -7.42 24.25 29.01
C GLU A 86 -8.16 24.68 30.27
#